data_AF-A0A420VQS0-F1
#
_entry.id   AF-A0A420VQS0-F1
#
_cell.length_a   1.000
_cell.length_b   1.000
_cell.length_c   1.000
_cell.angle_alpha   90.00
_cell.angle_beta   90.00
_cell.angle_gamma   90.00
#
_symmetry.space_group_name_H-M   'P 1'
#
loop_
_entity.id
_entity.type
_entity.pdbx_description
1 polymer ?
#
loop_
_entity_poly.entity_id
_entity_poly.type
_entity_poly.pdbx_seq_one_letter_code
_entity_poly.pdbx_strand_id
1 'polypeptide(L)'
;MIKLDYKLYNTISFRSFLKGYVNEKYKNLPVLSQKMEAIDWLLEKETAKLTAKTFFNVIKSLELDLKTICDLFFKTIPSIKLKSIKSSKNRLEDLLGPYFNSKLELVTASGIKETTLNELFDNKFDRLYAYEACAIAISFGIEPAVLFDYFYGDGERPMIGIIPA
;
A
#
# COMPACT_ATOMS: atom_id res chain seq x y z
N MET A 1 -7.82 -2.61 -20.02
CA MET A 1 -7.28 -2.09 -18.75
C MET A 1 -8.24 -2.55 -17.66
N ILE A 2 -7.79 -3.37 -16.70
CA ILE A 2 -8.66 -3.85 -15.62
C ILE A 2 -8.96 -2.65 -14.73
N LYS A 3 -10.25 -2.32 -14.59
CA LYS A 3 -10.67 -1.19 -13.77
C LYS A 3 -10.55 -1.56 -12.31
N LEU A 4 -9.83 -0.75 -11.54
CA LEU A 4 -9.71 -0.92 -10.10
C LEU A 4 -11.10 -0.82 -9.44
N ASP A 5 -11.52 -1.86 -8.74
CA ASP A 5 -12.72 -1.82 -7.91
C ASP A 5 -12.36 -1.34 -6.50
N TYR A 6 -12.47 -0.03 -6.31
CA TYR A 6 -12.20 0.65 -5.04
C TYR A 6 -13.05 0.11 -3.88
N LYS A 7 -14.19 -0.53 -4.15
CA LYS A 7 -15.05 -1.11 -3.11
C LYS A 7 -14.38 -2.29 -2.42
N LEU A 8 -13.41 -2.96 -3.06
CA LEU A 8 -12.70 -4.08 -2.44
C LEU A 8 -11.69 -3.63 -1.38
N TYR A 9 -11.20 -2.38 -1.45
CA TYR A 9 -10.11 -1.87 -0.61
C TYR A 9 -10.57 -0.76 0.33
N ASN A 10 -11.72 -0.98 0.96
CA ASN A 10 -12.39 -0.03 1.84
C ASN A 10 -12.27 -0.48 3.32
N THR A 11 -12.71 0.36 4.25
CA THR A 11 -12.57 0.09 5.70
C THR A 11 -13.32 -1.16 6.16
N ILE A 12 -14.49 -1.45 5.57
CA ILE A 12 -15.31 -2.64 5.88
C ILE A 12 -14.59 -3.90 5.42
N SER A 13 -14.11 -3.91 4.17
CA SER A 13 -13.37 -5.04 3.61
C SER A 13 -12.09 -5.30 4.39
N PHE A 14 -11.38 -4.24 4.79
CA PHE A 14 -10.18 -4.35 5.61
C PHE A 14 -10.46 -4.88 7.01
N ARG A 15 -11.52 -4.40 7.67
CA ARG A 15 -11.95 -4.92 8.99
C ARG A 15 -12.25 -6.42 8.90
N SER A 16 -13.04 -6.83 7.90
CA SER A 16 -13.38 -8.24 7.70
C SER A 16 -12.13 -9.10 7.44
N PHE A 17 -11.23 -8.61 6.59
CA PHE A 17 -9.95 -9.25 6.31
C PHE A 17 -9.10 -9.43 7.59
N LEU A 18 -8.92 -8.37 8.38
CA LEU A 18 -8.12 -8.42 9.61
C LEU A 18 -8.69 -9.41 10.63
N LYS A 19 -10.01 -9.42 10.82
CA LYS A 19 -10.64 -10.39 11.72
C LYS A 19 -10.39 -11.82 11.26
N GLY A 20 -10.54 -12.10 9.96
CA GLY A 20 -10.20 -13.41 9.39
C GLY A 20 -8.73 -13.79 9.61
N TYR A 21 -7.81 -12.87 9.30
CA TYR A 21 -6.37 -13.08 9.46
C TYR A 21 -5.98 -13.33 10.93
N VAL A 22 -6.48 -12.50 11.86
CA VAL A 22 -6.20 -12.63 13.29
C VAL A 22 -6.82 -13.91 13.87
N ASN A 23 -8.03 -14.28 13.44
CA ASN A 23 -8.67 -15.54 13.85
C ASN A 23 -7.80 -16.75 13.53
N GLU A 24 -7.30 -16.83 12.29
CA GLU A 24 -6.45 -17.94 11.88
C GLU A 24 -5.08 -17.90 12.56
N LYS A 25 -4.45 -16.72 12.66
CA LYS A 25 -3.10 -16.57 13.21
C LYS A 25 -3.03 -16.83 14.72
N TYR A 26 -4.06 -16.42 15.48
CA TYR A 26 -4.09 -16.50 16.94
C TYR A 26 -5.12 -17.49 17.46
N LYS A 27 -5.52 -18.47 16.64
CA LYS A 27 -6.47 -19.50 17.01
C LYS A 27 -6.05 -20.19 18.31
N ASN A 28 -6.97 -20.28 19.27
CA ASN A 28 -6.76 -20.86 20.61
C ASN A 28 -5.75 -20.11 21.49
N LEU A 29 -5.26 -18.94 21.10
CA LEU A 29 -4.42 -18.10 21.95
C LEU A 29 -5.29 -17.12 22.77
N PRO A 30 -4.98 -16.87 24.05
CA PRO A 30 -5.74 -15.95 24.90
C PRO A 30 -5.83 -14.52 24.35
N VAL A 31 -4.85 -14.11 23.54
CA VAL A 31 -4.76 -12.76 22.95
C VAL A 31 -5.77 -12.53 21.81
N LEU A 32 -6.42 -13.57 21.32
CA LEU A 32 -7.34 -13.49 20.18
C LEU A 32 -8.45 -12.46 20.42
N SER A 33 -9.17 -12.57 21.55
CA SER A 33 -10.28 -11.66 21.87
C SER A 33 -9.80 -10.21 21.97
N GLN A 34 -8.64 -9.98 22.58
CA GLN A 34 -8.05 -8.64 22.70
C GLN A 34 -7.71 -8.03 21.32
N LYS A 35 -7.11 -8.81 20.40
CA LYS A 35 -6.79 -8.32 19.05
C LYS A 35 -8.08 -8.07 18.24
N MET A 36 -9.12 -8.88 18.43
CA MET A 36 -10.43 -8.68 17.78
C MET A 36 -11.11 -7.37 18.23
N GLU A 37 -11.13 -7.11 19.53
CA GLU A 37 -11.66 -5.86 20.09
C GLU A 37 -10.83 -4.65 19.64
N ALA A 38 -9.50 -4.78 19.61
CA ALA A 38 -8.61 -3.73 19.12
C ALA A 38 -8.89 -3.37 17.65
N ILE A 39 -9.20 -4.36 16.79
CA ILE A 39 -9.58 -4.10 15.38
C ILE A 39 -10.84 -3.23 15.33
N ASP A 40 -11.87 -3.56 16.11
CA ASP A 40 -13.13 -2.81 16.11
C ASP A 40 -12.92 -1.38 16.64
N TRP A 41 -12.15 -1.24 17.73
CA TRP A 41 -11.83 0.06 18.31
C TRP A 41 -11.02 0.95 17.37
N LEU A 42 -9.95 0.43 16.77
CA LEU A 42 -9.07 1.18 15.86
C LEU A 42 -9.80 1.66 14.60
N LEU A 43 -10.82 0.91 14.16
CA LEU A 43 -11.59 1.21 12.96
C LEU A 43 -12.96 1.82 13.25
N GLU A 44 -13.31 2.08 14.51
CA GLU A 44 -14.65 2.55 14.91
C GLU A 44 -15.00 3.90 14.27
N LYS A 45 -14.04 4.81 14.27
CA LYS A 45 -14.21 6.20 13.78
C LYS A 45 -13.88 6.36 12.29
N GLU A 46 -13.44 5.29 11.65
CA GLU A 46 -12.97 5.36 10.28
C GLU A 46 -14.15 5.35 9.31
N THR A 47 -14.13 6.30 8.38
CA THR A 47 -15.17 6.39 7.34
C THR A 47 -15.12 5.15 6.45
N ALA A 48 -16.11 5.00 5.55
CA ALA A 48 -16.10 3.91 4.56
C ALA A 48 -14.80 3.84 3.73
N LYS A 49 -14.03 4.92 3.63
CA LYS A 49 -12.77 4.96 2.89
C LYS A 49 -11.58 4.69 3.80
N LEU A 50 -10.70 3.79 3.35
CA LEU A 50 -9.49 3.42 4.08
C LEU A 50 -8.31 4.27 3.62
N THR A 51 -7.91 5.23 4.45
CA THR A 51 -6.69 6.01 4.18
C THR A 51 -5.44 5.15 4.38
N ALA A 52 -4.36 5.49 3.68
CA ALA A 52 -3.08 4.80 3.79
C ALA A 52 -2.48 4.94 5.19
N LYS A 53 -2.65 6.12 5.82
CA LYS A 53 -2.26 6.38 7.20
C LYS A 53 -3.01 5.50 8.21
N THR A 54 -4.34 5.42 8.08
CA THR A 54 -5.18 4.55 8.93
C THR A 54 -4.75 3.09 8.78
N PHE A 55 -4.61 2.60 7.54
CA PHE A 55 -4.18 1.23 7.27
C PHE A 55 -2.85 0.92 7.96
N PHE A 56 -1.86 1.80 7.81
CA PHE A 56 -0.55 1.65 8.43
C PHE A 56 -0.61 1.62 9.96
N ASN A 57 -1.30 2.60 10.56
CA ASN A 57 -1.42 2.73 12.01
C ASN A 57 -2.12 1.53 12.63
N VAL A 58 -3.18 1.01 11.99
CA VAL A 58 -3.90 -0.18 12.47
C VAL A 58 -2.98 -1.40 12.48
N ILE A 59 -2.21 -1.61 11.42
CA ILE A 59 -1.28 -2.74 11.30
C ILE A 59 -0.17 -2.66 12.35
N LYS A 60 0.45 -1.48 12.52
CA LYS A 60 1.48 -1.25 13.54
C LYS A 60 0.93 -1.44 14.95
N SER A 61 -0.26 -0.88 15.25
CA SER A 61 -0.91 -1.00 16.56
C SER A 61 -1.28 -2.45 16.91
N LEU A 62 -1.60 -3.26 15.90
CA LEU A 62 -1.86 -4.69 16.08
C LEU A 62 -0.58 -5.54 16.04
N GLU A 63 0.59 -4.94 15.85
CA GLU A 63 1.90 -5.60 15.75
C GLU A 63 1.90 -6.69 14.65
N LEU A 64 1.23 -6.41 13.54
CA LEU A 64 1.18 -7.31 12.38
C LEU A 64 2.32 -6.99 11.41
N ASP A 65 2.76 -8.00 10.68
CA ASP A 65 3.77 -7.84 9.63
C ASP A 65 3.19 -7.09 8.43
N LEU A 66 3.62 -5.84 8.23
CA LEU A 66 3.07 -4.96 7.20
C LEU A 66 3.21 -5.54 5.79
N LYS A 67 4.36 -6.15 5.49
CA LYS A 67 4.62 -6.82 4.21
C LYS A 67 3.57 -7.90 3.93
N THR A 68 3.39 -8.83 4.87
CA THR A 68 2.40 -9.91 4.74
C THR A 68 0.99 -9.36 4.56
N ILE A 69 0.61 -8.33 5.32
CA ILE A 69 -0.72 -7.74 5.19
C ILE A 69 -0.90 -7.05 3.82
N CYS A 70 0.11 -6.34 3.32
CA CYS A 70 0.08 -5.76 1.98
C CYS A 70 -0.08 -6.85 0.90
N ASP A 71 0.73 -7.91 0.97
CA ASP A 71 0.75 -9.01 0.00
C ASP A 71 -0.58 -9.77 -0.04
N LEU A 72 -1.25 -9.91 1.10
CA LEU A 72 -2.54 -10.61 1.20
C LEU A 72 -3.73 -9.71 0.85
N PHE A 73 -3.80 -8.52 1.43
CA PHE A 73 -4.97 -7.64 1.29
C PHE A 73 -5.04 -7.01 -0.10
N PHE A 74 -3.90 -6.68 -0.71
CA PHE A 74 -3.83 -6.06 -2.04
C PHE A 74 -3.42 -7.03 -3.16
N LYS A 75 -3.50 -8.34 -2.91
CA LYS A 75 -3.05 -9.39 -3.84
C LYS A 75 -3.58 -9.24 -5.27
N THR A 76 -4.80 -8.73 -5.44
CA THR A 76 -5.50 -8.63 -6.72
C THR A 76 -5.54 -7.20 -7.27
N ILE A 77 -4.71 -6.29 -6.75
CA ILE A 77 -4.72 -4.90 -7.21
C ILE A 77 -4.23 -4.81 -8.67
N PRO A 78 -5.05 -4.29 -9.61
CA PRO A 78 -4.70 -4.19 -11.02
C PRO A 78 -3.73 -3.03 -11.27
N SER A 79 -2.49 -3.18 -10.82
CA SER A 79 -1.38 -2.26 -11.07
C SER A 79 -0.30 -2.94 -11.89
N ILE A 80 0.42 -2.16 -12.70
CA ILE A 80 1.52 -2.65 -13.53
C ILE A 80 2.79 -1.87 -13.22
N LYS A 81 3.94 -2.55 -13.30
CA LYS A 81 5.25 -1.88 -13.27
C LYS A 81 5.41 -0.96 -14.48
N LEU A 82 5.96 0.23 -14.23
CA LEU A 82 6.38 1.17 -15.27
C LEU A 82 7.33 0.49 -16.25
N LYS A 83 7.19 0.80 -17.56
CA LYS A 83 8.02 0.19 -18.60
C LYS A 83 9.51 0.41 -18.36
N SER A 84 9.86 1.60 -17.90
CA SER A 84 11.22 2.03 -17.60
C SER A 84 11.86 1.32 -16.39
N ILE A 85 11.06 0.57 -15.61
CA ILE A 85 11.50 -0.21 -14.45
C ILE A 85 11.55 -1.71 -14.78
N LYS A 86 11.10 -2.09 -15.98
CA LYS A 86 11.28 -3.47 -16.46
C LYS A 86 12.72 -3.65 -16.89
N SER A 87 13.32 -4.78 -16.49
CA SER A 87 14.69 -5.14 -16.90
C SER A 87 14.84 -5.02 -18.42
N SER A 88 15.82 -4.22 -18.82
CA SER A 88 16.36 -4.13 -20.16
C SER A 88 17.57 -5.05 -20.29
N LYS A 89 17.96 -5.34 -21.53
CA LYS A 89 19.28 -5.94 -21.80
C LYS A 89 20.40 -4.92 -21.60
N ASN A 90 20.07 -3.64 -21.49
CA ASN A 90 21.00 -2.53 -21.34
C ASN A 90 21.06 -2.05 -19.88
N ARG A 91 22.22 -2.26 -19.24
CA ARG A 91 22.45 -1.88 -17.84
C ARG A 91 22.30 -0.39 -17.56
N LEU A 92 22.57 0.47 -18.55
CA LEU A 92 22.40 1.92 -18.40
C LEU A 92 20.91 2.30 -18.43
N GLU A 93 20.11 1.61 -19.23
CA GLU A 93 18.65 1.75 -19.21
C GLU A 93 18.07 1.25 -17.90
N ASP A 94 18.58 0.16 -17.32
CA ASP A 94 18.17 -0.31 -16.00
C ASP A 94 18.50 0.71 -14.90
N LEU A 95 19.68 1.34 -14.99
CA LEU A 95 20.13 2.34 -14.03
C LEU A 95 19.32 3.64 -14.12
N LEU A 96 19.11 4.15 -15.33
CA LEU A 96 18.53 5.48 -15.55
C LEU A 96 17.01 5.46 -15.78
N GLY A 97 16.47 4.32 -16.22
CA GLY A 97 15.06 4.12 -16.54
C GLY A 97 14.11 4.64 -15.47
N PRO A 98 14.32 4.34 -14.17
CA PRO A 98 13.44 4.82 -13.13
C PRO A 98 13.26 6.35 -13.06
N TYR A 99 14.25 7.12 -13.54
CA TYR A 99 14.24 8.58 -13.51
C TYR A 99 13.55 9.22 -14.72
N PHE A 100 13.27 8.45 -15.79
CA PHE A 100 12.70 8.96 -17.03
C PHE A 100 11.16 8.87 -17.11
N ASN A 101 10.49 8.62 -15.99
CA ASN A 101 9.04 8.47 -15.95
C ASN A 101 8.31 9.81 -15.91
N SER A 102 7.31 9.97 -16.77
CA SER A 102 6.36 11.07 -16.71
C SER A 102 5.24 10.82 -15.68
N LYS A 103 4.61 11.89 -15.20
CA LYS A 103 3.41 11.79 -14.34
C LYS A 103 2.28 11.00 -15.01
N LEU A 104 2.12 11.15 -16.33
CA LEU A 104 1.09 10.45 -17.10
C LEU A 104 1.32 8.94 -17.13
N GLU A 105 2.58 8.51 -17.27
CA GLU A 105 2.92 7.08 -17.21
C GLU A 105 2.64 6.50 -15.83
N LEU A 106 2.92 7.24 -14.76
CA LEU A 106 2.59 6.82 -13.40
C LEU A 106 1.09 6.70 -13.17
N VAL A 107 0.30 7.69 -13.61
CA VAL A 107 -1.18 7.64 -13.58
C VAL A 107 -1.69 6.40 -14.32
N THR A 108 -1.14 6.13 -15.50
CA THR A 108 -1.53 4.98 -16.31
C THR A 108 -1.15 3.65 -15.66
N ALA A 109 0.04 3.56 -15.07
CA ALA A 109 0.57 2.33 -14.50
C ALA A 109 -0.10 1.96 -13.16
N SER A 110 -0.36 2.96 -12.32
CA SER A 110 -0.94 2.79 -10.98
C SER A 110 -2.47 2.83 -10.98
N GLY A 111 -3.08 3.43 -12.01
CA GLY A 111 -4.53 3.63 -12.08
C GLY A 111 -5.07 4.70 -11.12
N ILE A 112 -4.19 5.44 -10.44
CA ILE A 112 -4.58 6.56 -9.57
C ILE A 112 -5.00 7.77 -10.42
N LYS A 113 -5.80 8.67 -9.84
CA LYS A 113 -6.16 9.92 -10.52
C LYS A 113 -4.98 10.88 -10.54
N GLU A 114 -4.84 11.62 -11.63
CA GLU A 114 -3.82 12.68 -11.75
C GLU A 114 -3.96 13.75 -10.66
N THR A 115 -5.19 14.09 -10.27
CA THR A 115 -5.46 15.03 -9.16
C THR A 115 -4.87 14.53 -7.85
N THR A 116 -5.03 13.23 -7.53
CA THR A 116 -4.44 12.62 -6.35
C THR A 116 -2.92 12.68 -6.43
N LEU A 117 -2.35 12.32 -7.58
CA LEU A 117 -0.90 12.36 -7.77
C LEU A 117 -0.33 13.78 -7.59
N ASN A 118 -0.99 14.80 -8.12
CA ASN A 118 -0.56 16.19 -7.93
C ASN A 118 -0.63 16.62 -6.46
N GLU A 119 -1.65 16.21 -5.70
CA GLU A 119 -1.69 16.46 -4.25
C GLU A 119 -0.51 15.81 -3.51
N LEU A 120 -0.06 14.62 -3.93
CA LEU A 120 1.14 13.98 -3.35
C LEU A 120 2.42 14.78 -3.61
N PHE A 121 2.57 15.36 -4.81
CA PHE A 121 3.68 16.25 -5.13
C PHE A 121 3.65 17.56 -4.31
N ASP A 122 2.48 17.96 -3.81
CA ASP A 122 2.30 19.07 -2.86
C ASP A 122 2.50 18.65 -1.39
N ASN A 123 3.04 17.46 -1.12
CA ASN A 123 3.20 16.87 0.21
C ASN A 123 1.87 16.60 0.98
N LYS A 124 0.74 16.44 0.28
CA LYS A 124 -0.56 16.17 0.91
C LYS A 124 -0.83 14.66 0.97
N PHE A 125 -0.19 13.97 1.92
CA PHE A 125 -0.29 12.51 2.06
C PHE A 125 -1.51 12.02 2.86
N ASP A 126 -2.21 12.91 3.58
CA ASP A 126 -3.32 12.52 4.47
C ASP A 126 -4.56 12.01 3.72
N ARG A 127 -4.67 12.30 2.42
CA ARG A 127 -5.82 11.91 1.58
C ARG A 127 -5.56 10.68 0.73
N LEU A 128 -4.33 10.16 0.76
CA LEU A 128 -3.96 8.98 0.00
C LEU A 128 -4.70 7.76 0.55
N TYR A 129 -5.41 7.03 -0.30
CA TYR A 129 -6.00 5.76 0.11
C TYR A 129 -4.97 4.64 0.12
N ALA A 130 -5.17 3.63 0.97
CA ALA A 130 -4.20 2.56 1.13
C ALA A 130 -3.93 1.80 -0.17
N TYR A 131 -4.96 1.58 -0.99
CA TYR A 131 -4.80 0.94 -2.30
C TYR A 131 -4.00 1.83 -3.28
N GLU A 132 -4.11 3.15 -3.20
CA GLU A 132 -3.37 4.07 -4.09
C GLU A 132 -1.89 4.03 -3.74
N ALA A 133 -1.54 4.06 -2.45
CA ALA A 133 -0.18 3.87 -1.98
C ALA A 133 0.39 2.53 -2.49
N CYS A 134 -0.38 1.45 -2.35
CA CYS A 134 0.02 0.12 -2.81
C CYS A 134 0.25 0.07 -4.33
N ALA A 135 -0.67 0.65 -5.11
CA ALA A 135 -0.56 0.69 -6.57
C ALA A 135 0.65 1.53 -7.03
N ILE A 136 0.92 2.66 -6.38
CA ILE A 136 2.11 3.48 -6.64
C ILE A 136 3.38 2.66 -6.39
N ALA A 137 3.48 1.99 -5.23
CA ALA A 137 4.64 1.17 -4.90
C ALA A 137 4.90 0.09 -5.97
N ILE A 138 3.85 -0.66 -6.34
CA ILE A 138 3.95 -1.71 -7.36
C ILE A 138 4.37 -1.13 -8.71
N SER A 139 3.82 0.03 -9.10
CA SER A 139 4.20 0.70 -10.36
C SER A 139 5.66 1.10 -10.40
N PHE A 140 6.22 1.51 -9.27
CA PHE A 140 7.65 1.81 -9.13
C PHE A 140 8.54 0.57 -8.89
N GLY A 141 7.97 -0.63 -8.83
CA GLY A 141 8.73 -1.84 -8.48
C GLY A 141 9.25 -1.84 -7.04
N ILE A 142 8.65 -1.03 -6.17
CA ILE A 142 8.96 -0.93 -4.74
C ILE A 142 8.02 -1.86 -3.98
N GLU A 143 8.53 -2.49 -2.93
CA GLU A 143 7.68 -3.24 -2.01
C GLU A 143 6.69 -2.30 -1.30
N PRO A 144 5.37 -2.56 -1.30
CA PRO A 144 4.40 -1.67 -0.68
C PRO A 144 4.71 -1.29 0.76
N ALA A 145 5.15 -2.24 1.59
CA ALA A 145 5.50 -2.00 2.98
C ALA A 145 6.57 -0.91 3.14
N VAL A 146 7.58 -0.90 2.26
CA VAL A 146 8.64 0.12 2.23
C VAL A 146 8.06 1.50 1.95
N LEU A 147 7.11 1.61 1.01
CA LEU A 147 6.49 2.90 0.70
C LEU A 147 5.59 3.40 1.84
N PHE A 148 4.89 2.49 2.53
CA PHE A 148 4.10 2.84 3.71
C PHE A 148 5.00 3.32 4.87
N ASP A 149 6.09 2.60 5.18
CA ASP A 149 7.06 3.04 6.18
C ASP A 149 7.72 4.37 5.77
N TYR A 150 7.96 4.61 4.47
CA TYR A 150 8.48 5.89 3.99
C TYR A 150 7.54 7.08 4.25
N PHE A 151 6.23 6.90 4.06
CA PHE A 151 5.26 7.98 4.25
C PHE A 151 4.82 8.16 5.71
N TYR A 152 4.77 7.08 6.50
CA TYR A 152 4.10 7.08 7.80
C TYR A 152 4.91 6.50 8.95
N GLY A 153 6.12 5.97 8.69
CA GLY A 153 6.99 5.44 9.74
C GLY A 153 7.58 6.52 10.64
N ASP A 154 7.79 6.17 11.91
CA ASP A 154 8.37 7.06 12.93
C ASP A 154 9.91 7.13 12.90
N GLY A 155 10.55 6.36 12.01
CA GLY A 155 12.01 6.23 11.92
C GLY A 155 12.65 7.11 10.83
N GLU A 156 13.95 6.91 10.61
CA GLU A 156 14.60 7.49 9.43
C GLU A 156 13.91 6.99 8.16
N ARG A 157 13.73 7.90 7.20
CA ARG A 157 13.12 7.54 5.92
C ARG A 157 13.95 6.45 5.26
N PRO A 158 13.37 5.28 4.96
CA PRO A 158 14.13 4.19 4.35
C PRO A 158 14.68 4.67 3.00
N MET A 159 15.92 4.29 2.69
CA MET A 159 16.42 4.44 1.33
C MET A 159 15.58 3.57 0.42
N ILE A 160 14.85 4.20 -0.51
CA ILE A 160 14.08 3.50 -1.52
C ILE A 160 15.06 2.98 -2.57
N GLY A 161 15.48 1.73 -2.40
CA GLY A 161 16.16 0.97 -3.45
C GLY A 161 15.12 0.47 -4.44
N ILE A 162 15.22 0.88 -5.70
CA ILE A 162 14.45 0.26 -6.77
C ILE A 162 15.14 -1.06 -7.05
N ILE A 163 14.49 -2.16 -6.68
CA ILE A 163 15.05 -3.50 -6.88
C ILE A 163 14.96 -3.80 -8.37
N PRO A 164 16.10 -3.88 -9.11
CA PRO A 164 16.09 -4.42 -10.46
C PRO A 164 15.69 -5.89 -10.34
N ALA A 165 14.69 -6.31 -11.10
CA ALA A 165 14.25 -7.70 -11.13
C ALA A 165 15.30 -8.61 -11.77
#